data_AF-A0A1T1CB72-F1
#
_entry.id   AF-A0A1T1CB72-F1
#
_cell.length_a   1.000
_cell.length_b   1.000
_cell.length_c   1.000
_cell.angle_alpha   90.00
_cell.angle_beta   90.00
_cell.angle_gamma   90.00
#
_symmetry.space_group_name_H-M   'P 1'
#
loop_
_entity.id
_entity.type
_entity.pdbx_description
1 polymer ?
#
loop_
_entity_poly.entity_id
_entity_poly.type
_entity_poly.pdbx_seq_one_letter_code
_entity_poly.pdbx_strand_id
1 'polypeptide(L)'
;MKKIVALLILALVLGSCGEYQKALKTEDVGVKYELAEKLYDAGKYSKSIRLFEQIAPAYRGKPQAEKMFYMYAQAYYKTKQYVLAGYQFESFASNYPRSEKVQEASFLGAKCYSMLSPVYSLDQVDTFKAIEKLQNFIDNYPNSEYLKEANATMRTLNEKIEKKVYENAIGYNKIMDYKSALISLDNFIADYPGTTYKEKALYYKLDSAYNLAINSISQKMEERLQAAKLAHATLIRYKADTEYKEKADEMLAKIENELQKFTK
;
A
#
# COMPACT_ATOMS: atom_id res chain seq x y z
N MET A 1 -32.42 -5.22 -46.25
CA MET A 1 -31.49 -6.07 -45.46
C MET A 1 -30.82 -5.32 -44.31
N LYS A 2 -30.00 -4.28 -44.55
CA LYS A 2 -29.29 -3.53 -43.48
C LYS A 2 -30.23 -2.97 -42.38
N LYS A 3 -31.41 -2.45 -42.76
CA LYS A 3 -32.43 -1.96 -41.81
C LYS A 3 -33.10 -3.07 -40.97
N ILE A 4 -33.25 -4.27 -41.54
CA ILE A 4 -33.83 -5.44 -40.86
C ILE A 4 -32.83 -6.05 -39.88
N VAL A 5 -31.56 -6.11 -40.26
CA VAL A 5 -30.45 -6.51 -39.38
C VAL A 5 -30.31 -5.52 -38.21
N ALA A 6 -30.41 -4.22 -38.46
CA ALA A 6 -30.41 -3.20 -37.40
C ALA A 6 -31.61 -3.32 -36.44
N LEU A 7 -32.81 -3.62 -36.96
CA LEU A 7 -34.01 -3.88 -36.16
C LEU A 7 -33.89 -5.15 -35.32
N LEU A 8 -33.30 -6.21 -35.86
CA LEU A 8 -33.04 -7.45 -35.13
C LEU A 8 -31.99 -7.25 -34.02
N ILE A 9 -30.91 -6.52 -34.29
CA ILE A 9 -29.92 -6.17 -33.26
C ILE A 9 -30.55 -5.31 -32.17
N LEU A 10 -31.41 -4.34 -32.52
CA LEU A 10 -32.12 -3.51 -31.55
C LEU A 10 -33.11 -4.33 -30.70
N ALA A 11 -33.84 -5.28 -31.31
CA ALA A 11 -34.74 -6.17 -30.59
C ALA A 11 -34.00 -7.11 -29.62
N LEU A 12 -32.82 -7.61 -30.01
CA LEU A 12 -31.95 -8.42 -29.13
C LEU A 12 -31.43 -7.61 -27.93
N VAL A 13 -31.11 -6.34 -28.10
CA VAL A 13 -30.68 -5.45 -27.01
C VAL A 13 -31.84 -5.15 -26.05
N LEU A 14 -33.07 -4.97 -26.56
CA LEU A 14 -34.25 -4.66 -25.75
C LEU A 14 -34.79 -5.86 -24.95
N GLY A 15 -34.68 -7.09 -25.47
CA GLY A 15 -35.13 -8.31 -24.77
C GLY A 15 -34.36 -8.62 -23.48
N SER A 16 -33.08 -8.24 -23.40
CA SER A 16 -32.22 -8.51 -22.23
C SER A 16 -32.57 -7.66 -21.00
N CYS A 17 -33.32 -6.56 -21.14
CA CYS A 17 -33.67 -5.69 -20.02
C CYS A 17 -34.87 -6.22 -19.20
N GLY A 18 -35.77 -6.99 -19.83
CA GLY A 18 -37.00 -7.48 -19.21
C GLY A 18 -36.76 -8.54 -18.13
N GLU A 19 -35.87 -9.50 -18.37
CA GLU A 19 -35.56 -10.58 -17.43
C GLU A 19 -34.95 -10.04 -16.14
N TYR A 20 -34.01 -9.09 -16.25
CA TYR A 20 -33.37 -8.46 -15.09
C TYR A 20 -34.36 -7.68 -14.23
N GLN A 21 -35.25 -6.91 -14.85
CA GLN A 21 -36.28 -6.15 -14.10
C GLN A 21 -37.29 -7.07 -13.42
N LYS A 22 -37.65 -8.20 -14.05
CA LYS A 22 -38.51 -9.22 -13.43
C LYS A 22 -37.81 -9.85 -12.22
N ALA A 23 -36.54 -10.23 -12.36
CA ALA A 23 -35.78 -10.82 -11.26
C ALA A 23 -35.58 -9.85 -10.08
N LEU A 24 -35.40 -8.54 -10.33
CA LEU A 24 -35.31 -7.56 -9.24
C LEU A 24 -36.60 -7.42 -8.43
N LYS A 25 -37.75 -7.67 -9.05
CA LYS A 25 -39.09 -7.45 -8.45
C LYS A 25 -39.70 -8.69 -7.83
N THR A 26 -39.24 -9.88 -8.19
CA THR A 26 -39.77 -11.12 -7.61
C THR A 26 -39.31 -11.28 -6.16
N GLU A 27 -40.10 -11.95 -5.33
CA GLU A 27 -39.68 -12.41 -4.00
C GLU A 27 -38.94 -13.76 -4.05
N ASP A 28 -38.97 -14.43 -5.20
CA ASP A 28 -38.27 -15.70 -5.41
C ASP A 28 -36.75 -15.49 -5.45
N VAL A 29 -36.11 -15.88 -4.34
CA VAL A 29 -34.66 -15.77 -4.17
C VAL A 29 -33.87 -16.73 -5.07
N GLY A 30 -34.48 -17.83 -5.52
CA GLY A 30 -33.89 -18.79 -6.46
C GLY A 30 -33.75 -18.19 -7.85
N VAL A 31 -34.81 -17.54 -8.35
CA VAL A 31 -34.78 -16.81 -9.63
C VAL A 31 -33.72 -15.71 -9.63
N LYS A 32 -33.59 -14.99 -8.52
CA LYS A 32 -32.54 -13.97 -8.35
C LYS A 32 -31.14 -14.57 -8.38
N TYR A 33 -30.92 -15.69 -7.70
CA TYR A 33 -29.63 -16.39 -7.69
C TYR A 33 -29.21 -16.85 -9.08
N GLU A 34 -30.07 -17.58 -9.78
CA GLU A 34 -29.76 -18.11 -11.12
C GLU A 34 -29.43 -16.99 -12.10
N LEU A 35 -30.17 -15.89 -12.06
CA LEU A 35 -29.86 -14.76 -12.91
C LEU A 35 -28.58 -14.03 -12.47
N ALA A 36 -28.35 -13.86 -11.17
CA ALA A 36 -27.13 -13.23 -10.65
C ALA A 36 -25.88 -14.00 -11.08
N GLU A 37 -25.96 -15.34 -11.07
CA GLU A 37 -24.91 -16.22 -11.56
C GLU A 37 -24.67 -16.08 -13.06
N LYS A 38 -25.72 -16.19 -13.88
CA LYS A 38 -25.62 -15.95 -15.33
C LYS A 38 -25.02 -14.58 -15.67
N LEU A 39 -25.38 -13.55 -14.89
CA LEU A 39 -24.84 -12.20 -15.06
C LEU A 39 -23.38 -12.10 -14.65
N TYR A 40 -22.98 -12.78 -13.57
CA TYR A 40 -21.58 -12.86 -13.13
C TYR A 40 -20.71 -13.51 -14.21
N ASP A 41 -21.15 -14.66 -14.74
CA ASP A 41 -20.44 -15.42 -15.78
C ASP A 41 -20.35 -14.61 -17.08
N ALA A 42 -21.37 -13.81 -17.38
CA ALA A 42 -21.38 -12.88 -18.52
C ALA A 42 -20.57 -11.58 -18.27
N GLY A 43 -19.86 -11.46 -17.14
CA GLY A 43 -19.07 -10.26 -16.80
C GLY A 43 -19.89 -9.03 -16.39
N LYS A 44 -21.21 -9.16 -16.25
CA LYS A 44 -22.13 -8.08 -15.86
C LYS A 44 -22.18 -7.92 -14.33
N TYR A 45 -21.01 -7.72 -13.73
CA TYR A 45 -20.79 -7.74 -12.28
C TYR A 45 -21.69 -6.76 -11.52
N SER A 46 -21.85 -5.51 -11.97
CA SER A 46 -22.71 -4.54 -11.28
C SER A 46 -24.18 -4.97 -11.20
N LYS A 47 -24.70 -5.67 -12.23
CA LYS A 47 -26.07 -6.19 -12.20
C LYS A 47 -26.19 -7.41 -11.28
N SER A 48 -25.17 -8.27 -11.30
CA SER A 48 -25.06 -9.45 -10.43
C SER A 48 -25.02 -9.05 -8.95
N ILE A 49 -24.17 -8.07 -8.60
CA ILE A 49 -24.07 -7.50 -7.24
C ILE A 49 -25.44 -7.12 -6.68
N ARG A 50 -26.24 -6.37 -7.45
CA ARG A 50 -27.56 -5.90 -6.98
C ARG A 50 -28.53 -7.05 -6.65
N LEU A 51 -28.43 -8.17 -7.37
CA LEU A 51 -29.26 -9.35 -7.09
C LEU A 51 -28.70 -10.13 -5.90
N PHE A 52 -27.38 -10.30 -5.81
CA PHE A 52 -26.74 -10.92 -4.65
C PHE A 52 -27.01 -10.16 -3.35
N GLU A 53 -26.97 -8.82 -3.38
CA GLU A 53 -27.33 -7.94 -2.24
C GLU A 53 -28.71 -8.27 -1.67
N GLN A 54 -29.71 -8.44 -2.54
CA GLN A 54 -31.09 -8.70 -2.10
C GLN A 54 -31.27 -10.09 -1.48
N ILE A 55 -30.51 -11.09 -1.94
CA ILE A 55 -30.71 -12.47 -1.51
C ILE A 55 -29.70 -12.94 -0.45
N ALA A 56 -28.62 -12.20 -0.22
CA ALA A 56 -27.56 -12.55 0.73
C ALA A 56 -28.09 -12.96 2.12
N PRO A 57 -29.04 -12.24 2.75
CA PRO A 57 -29.57 -12.65 4.05
C PRO A 57 -30.29 -14.01 4.02
N ALA A 58 -31.05 -14.27 2.96
CA ALA A 58 -31.85 -15.48 2.80
C ALA A 58 -31.03 -16.71 2.36
N TYR A 59 -29.84 -16.50 1.80
CA TYR A 59 -28.96 -17.57 1.32
C TYR A 59 -28.01 -18.12 2.38
N ARG A 60 -27.87 -17.48 3.54
CA ARG A 60 -27.02 -17.99 4.63
C ARG A 60 -27.43 -19.42 5.02
N GLY A 61 -26.45 -20.32 5.13
CA GLY A 61 -26.67 -21.73 5.50
C GLY A 61 -27.20 -22.65 4.39
N LYS A 62 -27.51 -22.14 3.19
CA LYS A 62 -27.90 -22.99 2.05
C LYS A 62 -26.68 -23.67 1.40
N PRO A 63 -26.85 -24.83 0.72
CA PRO A 63 -25.74 -25.50 0.03
C PRO A 63 -25.01 -24.62 -1.00
N GLN A 64 -25.73 -23.71 -1.66
CA GLN A 64 -25.19 -22.80 -2.68
C GLN A 64 -24.55 -21.54 -2.10
N ALA A 65 -24.63 -21.34 -0.77
CA ALA A 65 -24.23 -20.09 -0.12
C ALA A 65 -22.75 -19.78 -0.33
N GLU A 66 -21.88 -20.78 -0.20
CA GLU A 66 -20.44 -20.62 -0.39
C GLU A 66 -20.13 -20.06 -1.78
N LYS A 67 -20.60 -20.73 -2.83
CA LYS A 67 -20.43 -20.28 -4.22
C LYS A 67 -20.97 -18.86 -4.43
N MET A 68 -22.18 -18.60 -3.92
CA MET A 68 -22.83 -17.29 -4.00
C MET A 68 -21.97 -16.18 -3.40
N PHE A 69 -21.55 -16.34 -2.14
CA PHE A 69 -20.81 -15.31 -1.41
C PHE A 69 -19.41 -15.09 -1.99
N TYR A 70 -18.77 -16.13 -2.50
CA TYR A 70 -17.50 -15.99 -3.22
C TYR A 70 -17.67 -15.17 -4.51
N MET A 71 -18.67 -15.50 -5.34
CA MET A 71 -18.97 -14.73 -6.56
C MET A 71 -19.35 -13.29 -6.25
N TYR A 72 -20.05 -13.07 -5.15
CA TYR A 72 -20.46 -11.75 -4.70
C TYR A 72 -19.24 -10.89 -4.30
N ALA A 73 -18.31 -11.44 -3.51
CA ALA A 73 -17.05 -10.77 -3.18
C ALA A 73 -16.21 -10.49 -4.42
N GLN A 74 -16.07 -11.48 -5.32
CA GLN A 74 -15.37 -11.33 -6.60
C GLN A 74 -16.00 -10.27 -7.50
N ALA A 75 -17.33 -10.15 -7.53
CA ALA A 75 -18.00 -9.14 -8.33
C ALA A 75 -17.67 -7.72 -7.84
N TYR A 76 -17.63 -7.50 -6.51
CA TYR A 76 -17.15 -6.23 -5.96
C TYR A 76 -15.69 -5.97 -6.33
N TYR A 77 -14.83 -6.98 -6.24
CA TYR A 77 -13.42 -6.86 -6.60
C TYR A 77 -13.23 -6.46 -8.07
N LYS A 78 -13.92 -7.14 -8.99
CA LYS A 78 -13.85 -6.89 -10.43
C LYS A 78 -14.44 -5.55 -10.83
N THR A 79 -15.31 -4.98 -10.00
CA THR A 79 -15.83 -3.61 -10.15
C THR A 79 -15.04 -2.57 -9.36
N LYS A 80 -13.89 -2.95 -8.79
CA LYS A 80 -12.98 -2.08 -8.02
C LYS A 80 -13.60 -1.45 -6.77
N GLN A 81 -14.68 -2.05 -6.26
CA GLN A 81 -15.32 -1.63 -5.01
C GLN A 81 -14.58 -2.25 -3.83
N TYR A 82 -13.31 -1.87 -3.64
CA TYR A 82 -12.38 -2.59 -2.76
C TYR A 82 -12.78 -2.61 -1.28
N VAL A 83 -13.47 -1.57 -0.79
CA VAL A 83 -14.00 -1.56 0.59
C VAL A 83 -15.01 -2.70 0.77
N LEU A 84 -15.98 -2.81 -0.13
CA LEU A 84 -17.01 -3.84 -0.09
C LEU A 84 -16.44 -5.22 -0.40
N ALA A 85 -15.53 -5.32 -1.38
CA ALA A 85 -14.85 -6.55 -1.73
C ALA A 85 -14.04 -7.10 -0.56
N GLY A 86 -13.23 -6.25 0.08
CA GLY A 86 -12.41 -6.62 1.25
C GLY A 86 -13.27 -7.20 2.37
N TYR A 87 -14.35 -6.49 2.73
CA TYR A 87 -15.31 -6.96 3.73
C TYR A 87 -15.94 -8.31 3.35
N GLN A 88 -16.41 -8.47 2.11
CA GLN A 88 -17.06 -9.72 1.70
C GLN A 88 -16.08 -10.90 1.62
N PHE A 89 -14.83 -10.67 1.23
CA PHE A 89 -13.80 -11.71 1.25
C PHE A 89 -13.42 -12.13 2.67
N GLU A 90 -13.27 -11.19 3.60
CA GLU A 90 -13.03 -11.50 5.02
C GLU A 90 -14.21 -12.28 5.61
N SER A 91 -15.43 -11.86 5.31
CA SER A 91 -16.65 -12.57 5.70
C SER A 91 -16.69 -13.98 5.10
N PHE A 92 -16.33 -14.15 3.83
CA PHE A 92 -16.25 -15.45 3.18
C PHE A 92 -15.22 -16.37 3.87
N ALA A 93 -13.99 -15.89 4.08
CA ALA A 93 -12.94 -16.69 4.70
C ALA A 93 -13.31 -17.13 6.14
N SER A 94 -13.99 -16.25 6.88
CA SER A 94 -14.48 -16.54 8.23
C SER A 94 -15.63 -17.56 8.26
N ASN A 95 -16.60 -17.41 7.36
CA ASN A 95 -17.77 -18.29 7.32
C ASN A 95 -17.50 -19.65 6.66
N TYR A 96 -16.50 -19.73 5.76
CA TYR A 96 -16.17 -20.92 4.99
C TYR A 96 -14.69 -21.31 5.11
N PRO A 97 -14.18 -21.58 6.33
CA PRO A 97 -12.75 -21.81 6.57
C PRO A 97 -12.21 -23.10 5.92
N ARG A 98 -13.09 -24.01 5.50
CA ARG A 98 -12.76 -25.27 4.80
C ARG A 98 -12.92 -25.19 3.28
N SER A 99 -13.32 -24.04 2.76
CA SER A 99 -13.48 -23.84 1.32
C SER A 99 -12.15 -23.98 0.59
N GLU A 100 -12.16 -24.57 -0.61
CA GLU A 100 -11.01 -24.53 -1.52
C GLU A 100 -10.63 -23.09 -1.90
N LYS A 101 -11.56 -22.14 -1.74
CA LYS A 101 -11.38 -20.71 -2.02
C LYS A 101 -10.93 -19.88 -0.82
N VAL A 102 -10.74 -20.49 0.35
CA VAL A 102 -10.43 -19.74 1.59
C VAL A 102 -9.12 -18.96 1.49
N GLN A 103 -8.09 -19.56 0.88
CA GLN A 103 -6.78 -18.89 0.73
C GLN A 103 -6.86 -17.75 -0.28
N GLU A 104 -7.50 -17.98 -1.43
CA GLU A 104 -7.73 -16.95 -2.45
C GLU A 104 -8.54 -15.79 -1.87
N ALA A 105 -9.63 -16.07 -1.15
CA ALA A 105 -10.45 -15.05 -0.52
C ALA A 105 -9.68 -14.27 0.55
N SER A 106 -8.94 -14.95 1.42
CA SER A 106 -8.12 -14.29 2.44
C SER A 106 -7.09 -13.35 1.81
N PHE A 107 -6.41 -13.81 0.76
CA PHE A 107 -5.45 -13.01 0.00
C PHE A 107 -6.13 -11.81 -0.67
N LEU A 108 -7.21 -12.04 -1.43
CA LEU A 108 -7.92 -10.97 -2.13
C LEU A 108 -8.53 -9.95 -1.17
N GLY A 109 -8.99 -10.39 0.01
CA GLY A 109 -9.44 -9.52 1.10
C GLY A 109 -8.34 -8.58 1.56
N ALA A 110 -7.15 -9.12 1.89
CA ALA A 110 -5.99 -8.31 2.25
C ALA A 110 -5.54 -7.38 1.11
N LYS A 111 -5.50 -7.90 -0.13
CA LYS A 111 -5.14 -7.14 -1.34
C LYS A 111 -6.10 -5.98 -1.58
N CYS A 112 -7.40 -6.12 -1.32
CA CYS A 112 -8.35 -5.02 -1.45
C CYS A 112 -7.95 -3.81 -0.58
N TYR A 113 -7.54 -4.04 0.66
CA TYR A 113 -7.08 -2.95 1.53
C TYR A 113 -5.81 -2.29 1.00
N SER A 114 -4.90 -3.04 0.36
CA SER A 114 -3.73 -2.44 -0.31
C SER A 114 -4.10 -1.48 -1.44
N MET A 115 -5.24 -1.70 -2.11
CA MET A 115 -5.75 -0.81 -3.17
C MET A 115 -6.37 0.49 -2.62
N LEU A 116 -6.66 0.55 -1.33
CA LEU A 116 -7.13 1.76 -0.63
C LEU A 116 -5.96 2.62 -0.14
N SER A 117 -4.75 2.06 -0.07
CA SER A 117 -3.55 2.75 0.40
C SER A 117 -3.26 3.99 -0.47
N PRO A 118 -3.30 5.21 0.10
CA PRO A 118 -3.13 6.43 -0.67
C PRO A 118 -1.66 6.65 -1.08
N VAL A 119 -1.38 7.77 -1.75
CA VAL A 119 0.01 8.19 -2.00
C VAL A 119 0.74 8.52 -0.69
N TYR A 120 2.07 8.40 -0.67
CA TYR A 120 2.88 8.50 0.56
C TYR A 120 2.72 9.82 1.34
N SER A 121 2.41 10.92 0.65
CA SER A 121 2.28 12.24 1.27
C SER A 121 1.03 12.38 2.15
N LEU A 122 -0.02 11.59 1.91
CA LEU A 122 -1.27 11.63 2.67
C LEU A 122 -1.19 10.77 3.94
N ASP A 123 -2.25 10.81 4.76
CA ASP A 123 -2.42 9.91 5.91
C ASP A 123 -2.34 8.44 5.48
N GLN A 124 -1.73 7.59 6.30
CA GLN A 124 -1.40 6.20 5.94
C GLN A 124 -2.19 5.15 6.73
N VAL A 125 -3.32 5.50 7.35
CA VAL A 125 -4.14 4.55 8.12
C VAL A 125 -4.50 3.31 7.30
N ASP A 126 -4.96 3.48 6.06
CA ASP A 126 -5.30 2.35 5.18
C ASP A 126 -4.07 1.53 4.75
N THR A 127 -2.89 2.16 4.65
CA THR A 127 -1.62 1.46 4.36
C THR A 127 -1.23 0.52 5.49
N PHE A 128 -1.29 0.98 6.73
CA PHE A 128 -0.99 0.15 7.91
C PHE A 128 -2.00 -0.99 8.06
N LYS A 129 -3.29 -0.70 7.84
CA LYS A 129 -4.33 -1.73 7.82
C LYS A 129 -4.05 -2.79 6.75
N ALA A 130 -3.64 -2.39 5.55
CA ALA A 130 -3.30 -3.34 4.50
C ALA A 130 -2.09 -4.21 4.86
N ILE A 131 -1.04 -3.64 5.47
CA ILE A 131 0.13 -4.38 5.95
C ILE A 131 -0.29 -5.43 6.99
N GLU A 132 -1.11 -5.05 7.98
CA GLU A 132 -1.62 -5.98 9.01
C GLU A 132 -2.38 -7.14 8.38
N LYS A 133 -3.28 -6.87 7.41
CA LYS A 133 -4.07 -7.90 6.73
C LYS A 133 -3.21 -8.83 5.88
N LEU A 134 -2.20 -8.30 5.20
CA LEU A 134 -1.26 -9.10 4.42
C LEU A 134 -0.38 -9.97 5.33
N GLN A 135 0.11 -9.42 6.45
CA GLN A 135 0.88 -10.18 7.43
C GLN A 135 0.06 -11.34 8.00
N ASN A 136 -1.19 -11.08 8.40
CA ASN A 136 -2.11 -12.12 8.86
C ASN A 136 -2.33 -13.21 7.79
N PHE A 137 -2.41 -12.86 6.51
CA PHE A 137 -2.50 -13.84 5.43
C PHE A 137 -1.22 -14.69 5.32
N ILE A 138 -0.05 -14.04 5.34
CA ILE A 138 1.27 -14.70 5.25
C ILE A 138 1.47 -15.68 6.41
N ASP A 139 1.11 -15.26 7.63
CA ASP A 139 1.28 -16.06 8.85
C ASP A 139 0.34 -17.28 8.86
N ASN A 140 -0.91 -17.10 8.40
CA ASN A 140 -1.89 -18.19 8.38
C ASN A 140 -1.70 -19.17 7.21
N TYR A 141 -1.13 -18.71 6.09
CA TYR A 141 -0.96 -19.52 4.89
C TYR A 141 0.48 -19.49 4.34
N PRO A 142 1.48 -19.97 5.10
CA PRO A 142 2.91 -19.88 4.77
C PRO A 142 3.35 -20.78 3.60
N ASN A 143 2.45 -21.56 3.01
CA ASN A 143 2.68 -22.33 1.78
C ASN A 143 1.70 -21.99 0.64
N SER A 144 0.98 -20.86 0.73
CA SER A 144 0.01 -20.47 -0.30
C SER A 144 0.66 -20.09 -1.63
N GLU A 145 -0.02 -20.37 -2.75
CA GLU A 145 0.39 -19.90 -4.08
C GLU A 145 0.44 -18.36 -4.17
N TYR A 146 -0.33 -17.65 -3.34
CA TYR A 146 -0.41 -16.19 -3.33
C TYR A 146 0.69 -15.51 -2.51
N LEU A 147 1.57 -16.26 -1.81
CA LEU A 147 2.58 -15.67 -0.93
C LEU A 147 3.56 -14.75 -1.64
N LYS A 148 3.96 -15.10 -2.86
CA LYS A 148 4.89 -14.27 -3.63
C LYS A 148 4.28 -12.89 -3.88
N GLU A 149 3.00 -12.85 -4.25
CA GLU A 149 2.29 -11.61 -4.49
C GLU A 149 2.03 -10.85 -3.19
N ALA A 150 1.59 -11.53 -2.12
CA ALA A 150 1.37 -10.92 -0.81
C ALA A 150 2.63 -10.24 -0.26
N ASN A 151 3.78 -10.92 -0.33
CA ASN A 151 5.07 -10.36 0.09
C ASN A 151 5.50 -9.16 -0.78
N ALA A 152 5.28 -9.23 -2.10
CA ALA A 152 5.59 -8.12 -2.99
C ALA A 152 4.71 -6.88 -2.71
N THR A 153 3.41 -7.09 -2.47
CA THR A 153 2.49 -6.02 -2.07
C THR A 153 2.90 -5.44 -0.72
N MET A 154 3.18 -6.28 0.28
CA MET A 154 3.61 -5.84 1.61
C MET A 154 4.90 -5.02 1.54
N ARG A 155 5.89 -5.46 0.76
CA ARG A 155 7.12 -4.69 0.51
C ARG A 155 6.84 -3.32 -0.08
N THR A 156 5.98 -3.25 -1.10
CA THR A 156 5.61 -1.97 -1.74
C THR A 156 4.95 -1.00 -0.75
N LEU A 157 4.11 -1.51 0.17
CA LEU A 157 3.47 -0.69 1.20
C LEU A 157 4.48 -0.22 2.25
N ASN A 158 5.41 -1.08 2.70
CA ASN A 158 6.48 -0.69 3.61
C ASN A 158 7.41 0.37 2.99
N GLU A 159 7.82 0.20 1.73
CA GLU A 159 8.62 1.18 1.00
C GLU A 159 7.91 2.55 0.88
N LYS A 160 6.56 2.55 0.81
CA LYS A 160 5.75 3.77 0.83
C LYS A 160 5.80 4.48 2.18
N ILE A 161 5.73 3.74 3.29
CA ILE A 161 5.88 4.28 4.65
C ILE A 161 7.29 4.84 4.84
N GLU A 162 8.32 4.07 4.48
CA GLU A 162 9.72 4.49 4.53
C GLU A 162 9.93 5.80 3.77
N LYS A 163 9.40 5.90 2.54
CA LYS A 163 9.46 7.13 1.73
C LYS A 163 8.83 8.32 2.44
N LYS A 164 7.68 8.14 3.08
CA LYS A 164 7.00 9.22 3.82
C LYS A 164 7.87 9.72 4.98
N VAL A 165 8.41 8.82 5.80
CA VAL A 165 9.23 9.20 6.95
C VAL A 165 10.52 9.86 6.49
N TYR A 166 11.16 9.32 5.45
CA TYR A 166 12.34 9.90 4.84
C TYR A 166 12.08 11.33 4.33
N GLU A 167 11.05 11.55 3.52
CA GLU A 167 10.73 12.88 2.97
C GLU A 167 10.37 13.89 4.06
N ASN A 168 9.73 13.46 5.15
CA ASN A 168 9.50 14.31 6.32
C ASN A 168 10.82 14.74 6.98
N ALA A 169 11.76 13.81 7.17
CA ALA A 169 13.08 14.11 7.74
C ALA A 169 13.88 15.08 6.85
N ILE A 170 13.85 14.86 5.53
CA ILE A 170 14.46 15.77 4.55
C ILE A 170 13.74 17.13 4.48
N GLY A 171 12.44 17.17 4.79
CA GLY A 171 11.68 18.41 4.90
C GLY A 171 12.32 19.41 5.86
N TYR A 172 12.78 18.95 7.03
CA TYR A 172 13.49 19.81 7.99
C TYR A 172 14.83 20.33 7.45
N ASN A 173 15.59 19.49 6.75
CA ASN A 173 16.83 19.92 6.09
C ASN A 173 16.55 21.02 5.05
N LYS A 174 15.53 20.84 4.21
CA LYS A 174 15.14 21.80 3.15
C LYS A 174 14.75 23.17 3.70
N ILE A 175 14.13 23.24 4.87
CA ILE A 175 13.78 24.51 5.54
C ILE A 175 14.88 25.02 6.48
N MET A 176 16.07 24.42 6.44
CA MET A 176 17.24 24.75 7.27
C MET A 176 17.04 24.53 8.77
N ASP A 177 16.02 23.77 9.19
CA ASP A 177 15.89 23.31 10.58
C ASP A 177 16.77 22.09 10.81
N TYR A 178 18.08 22.33 10.83
CA TYR A 178 19.08 21.27 10.88
C TYR A 178 19.04 20.44 12.16
N LYS A 179 18.59 21.00 13.28
CA LYS A 179 18.46 20.23 14.54
C LYS A 179 17.34 19.19 14.41
N SER A 180 16.17 19.60 13.94
CA SER A 180 15.05 18.69 13.73
C SER A 180 15.36 17.67 12.63
N ALA A 181 16.10 18.07 11.60
CA ALA A 181 16.58 17.18 10.55
C ALA A 181 17.49 16.08 11.10
N LEU A 182 18.48 16.43 11.93
CA LEU A 182 19.38 15.45 12.54
C LEU A 182 18.63 14.41 13.37
N ILE A 183 17.73 14.85 14.25
CA ILE A 183 16.92 13.95 15.08
C ILE A 183 16.03 13.05 14.21
N SER A 184 15.36 13.63 13.22
CA SER A 184 14.44 12.88 12.35
C SER A 184 15.18 11.86 11.47
N LEU A 185 16.37 12.22 10.97
CA LEU A 185 17.20 11.32 10.17
C LEU A 185 17.81 10.21 11.02
N ASP A 186 18.18 10.49 12.27
CA ASP A 186 18.63 9.46 13.21
C ASP A 186 17.54 8.45 13.51
N ASN A 187 16.33 8.93 13.82
CA ASN A 187 15.17 8.05 14.01
C ASN A 187 14.89 7.24 12.74
N PHE A 188 14.90 7.86 11.57
CA PHE A 188 14.68 7.16 10.30
C PHE A 188 15.71 6.04 10.04
N ILE A 189 17.01 6.30 10.28
CA ILE A 189 18.07 5.31 10.09
C ILE A 189 17.95 4.16 11.10
N ALA A 190 17.54 4.47 12.34
CA ALA A 190 17.33 3.48 13.40
C ALA A 190 16.10 2.59 13.14
N ASP A 191 14.97 3.21 12.74
CA ASP A 191 13.70 2.52 12.51
C ASP A 191 13.71 1.70 11.21
N TYR A 192 14.47 2.14 10.20
CA TYR A 192 14.51 1.53 8.86
C TYR A 192 15.93 1.16 8.41
N PRO A 193 16.67 0.29 9.12
CA PRO A 193 18.09 0.04 8.86
C PRO A 193 18.40 -0.61 7.50
N GLY A 194 17.40 -1.26 6.87
CA GLY A 194 17.49 -1.92 5.56
C GLY A 194 16.88 -1.13 4.40
N THR A 195 16.42 0.11 4.64
CA THR A 195 15.79 0.93 3.61
C THR A 195 16.73 1.31 2.48
N THR A 196 16.19 1.42 1.27
CA THR A 196 16.93 1.92 0.09
C THR A 196 17.30 3.40 0.21
N TYR A 197 16.65 4.16 1.10
CA TYR A 197 16.94 5.58 1.35
C TYR A 197 18.14 5.82 2.29
N LYS A 198 18.75 4.77 2.85
CA LYS A 198 19.77 4.89 3.90
C LYS A 198 20.99 5.70 3.47
N GLU A 199 21.49 5.49 2.26
CA GLU A 199 22.60 6.28 1.70
C GLU A 199 22.28 7.77 1.71
N LYS A 200 21.11 8.13 1.16
CA LYS A 200 20.67 9.53 1.07
C LYS A 200 20.41 10.12 2.46
N ALA A 201 19.81 9.36 3.36
CA ALA A 201 19.58 9.80 4.73
C ALA A 201 20.89 10.10 5.47
N LEU A 202 21.91 9.26 5.31
CA LEU A 202 23.25 9.49 5.87
C LEU A 202 23.91 10.73 5.27
N TYR A 203 23.78 10.95 3.97
CA TYR A 203 24.28 12.17 3.34
C TYR A 203 23.58 13.43 3.87
N TYR A 204 22.24 13.45 3.93
CA TYR A 204 21.52 14.61 4.45
C TYR A 204 21.75 14.82 5.95
N LYS A 205 22.08 13.76 6.70
CA LYS A 205 22.52 13.89 8.09
C LYS A 205 23.87 14.61 8.17
N LEU A 206 24.83 14.24 7.33
CA LEU A 206 26.10 14.96 7.19
C LEU A 206 25.85 16.43 6.81
N ASP A 207 25.06 16.67 5.77
CA ASP A 207 24.75 18.02 5.28
C ASP A 207 24.11 18.89 6.39
N SER A 208 23.13 18.36 7.13
CA SER A 208 22.54 19.05 8.28
C SER A 208 23.54 19.29 9.40
N ALA A 209 24.38 18.29 9.74
CA ALA A 209 25.39 18.43 10.78
C ALA A 209 26.43 19.51 10.41
N TYR A 210 26.90 19.49 9.17
CA TYR A 210 27.83 20.47 8.61
C TYR A 210 27.24 21.88 8.68
N ASN A 211 26.05 22.10 8.11
CA ASN A 211 25.44 23.43 8.08
C ASN A 211 25.11 23.94 9.49
N LEU A 212 24.71 23.06 10.41
CA LEU A 212 24.53 23.42 11.82
C LEU A 212 25.87 23.83 12.46
N ALA A 213 26.95 23.11 12.19
CA ALA A 213 28.26 23.35 12.77
C ALA A 213 28.88 24.68 12.30
N ILE A 214 28.95 24.90 10.99
CA ILE A 214 29.64 26.08 10.44
C ILE A 214 28.92 27.39 10.78
N ASN A 215 27.61 27.36 10.97
CA ASN A 215 26.80 28.52 11.36
C ASN A 215 26.63 28.65 12.88
N SER A 216 27.40 27.91 13.69
CA SER A 216 27.28 27.94 15.15
C SER A 216 28.01 29.10 15.79
N ILE A 217 27.60 29.43 17.02
CA ILE A 217 28.44 30.22 17.93
C ILE A 217 29.68 29.41 18.33
N SER A 218 30.79 30.09 18.58
CA SER A 218 32.10 29.49 18.91
C SER A 218 32.01 28.42 20.00
N GLN A 219 31.27 28.67 21.09
CA GLN A 219 31.12 27.73 22.22
C GLN A 219 30.53 26.36 21.82
N LYS A 220 29.72 26.30 20.76
CA LYS A 220 29.07 25.05 20.29
C LYS A 220 29.69 24.50 19.01
N MET A 221 30.57 25.28 18.38
CA MET A 221 31.06 24.98 17.05
C MET A 221 31.95 23.74 17.05
N GLU A 222 32.91 23.63 17.98
CA GLU A 222 33.82 22.48 18.06
C GLU A 222 33.07 21.14 18.18
N GLU A 223 32.15 21.02 19.13
CA GLU A 223 31.32 19.83 19.33
C GLU A 223 30.55 19.44 18.06
N ARG A 224 29.93 20.44 17.40
CA ARG A 224 29.13 20.21 16.19
C ARG A 224 29.98 19.87 14.97
N LEU A 225 31.17 20.44 14.85
CA LEU A 225 32.14 20.08 13.81
C LEU A 225 32.60 18.63 13.99
N GLN A 226 32.85 18.19 15.22
CA GLN A 226 33.17 16.78 15.50
C GLN A 226 32.00 15.85 15.16
N ALA A 227 30.75 16.25 15.47
CA ALA A 227 29.56 15.51 15.08
C ALA A 227 29.41 15.40 13.56
N ALA A 228 29.68 16.48 12.82
CA ALA A 228 29.68 16.48 11.35
C ALA A 228 30.79 15.60 10.77
N LYS A 229 31.99 15.64 11.35
CA LYS A 229 33.11 14.74 10.98
C LYS A 229 32.72 13.26 11.17
N LEU A 230 32.06 12.93 12.27
CA LEU A 230 31.55 11.57 12.52
C LEU A 230 30.46 11.17 11.52
N ALA A 231 29.57 12.09 11.15
CA ALA A 231 28.54 11.83 10.14
C ALA A 231 29.16 11.51 8.77
N HIS A 232 30.22 12.23 8.37
CA HIS A 232 31.00 11.92 7.17
C HIS A 232 31.62 10.52 7.23
N ALA A 233 32.35 10.23 8.30
CA ALA A 233 32.98 8.91 8.48
C ALA A 233 31.94 7.78 8.45
N THR A 234 30.74 8.02 8.98
CA THR A 234 29.63 7.06 8.95
C THR A 234 29.11 6.83 7.52
N LEU A 235 28.94 7.89 6.73
CA LEU A 235 28.54 7.77 5.31
C LEU A 235 29.58 6.98 4.52
N ILE A 236 30.87 7.33 4.62
CA ILE A 236 31.94 6.66 3.87
C ILE A 236 32.11 5.20 4.31
N ARG A 237 31.97 4.91 5.61
CA ARG A 237 31.97 3.52 6.10
C ARG A 237 30.79 2.71 5.59
N TYR A 238 29.61 3.33 5.45
CA TYR A 238 28.44 2.66 4.89
C TYR A 238 28.60 2.41 3.39
N LYS A 239 29.10 3.40 2.65
CA LYS A 239 29.33 3.31 1.21
C LYS A 239 30.44 4.25 0.76
N ALA A 240 31.61 3.68 0.49
CA ALA A 240 32.82 4.44 0.14
C ALA A 240 32.73 5.12 -1.23
N ASP A 241 31.98 4.54 -2.17
CA ASP A 241 31.71 5.01 -3.52
C ASP A 241 30.33 5.70 -3.65
N THR A 242 29.86 6.32 -2.56
CA THR A 242 28.58 7.02 -2.55
C THR A 242 28.51 8.08 -3.67
N GLU A 243 27.31 8.28 -4.24
CA GLU A 243 27.07 9.33 -5.24
C GLU A 243 27.37 10.75 -4.70
N TYR A 244 27.47 10.89 -3.37
CA TYR A 244 27.74 12.15 -2.69
C TYR A 244 29.21 12.34 -2.29
N LYS A 245 30.13 11.45 -2.71
CA LYS A 245 31.51 11.42 -2.22
C LYS A 245 32.22 12.78 -2.32
N GLU A 246 32.20 13.39 -3.49
CA GLU A 246 32.88 14.67 -3.75
C GLU A 246 32.40 15.76 -2.78
N LYS A 247 31.08 15.96 -2.69
CA LYS A 247 30.47 16.94 -1.77
C LYS A 247 30.76 16.63 -0.31
N ALA A 248 30.72 15.35 0.08
CA ALA A 248 31.00 14.93 1.44
C ALA A 248 32.47 15.21 1.82
N ASP A 249 33.41 14.91 0.93
CA ASP A 249 34.83 15.13 1.13
C ASP A 249 35.17 16.63 1.16
N GLU A 250 34.50 17.47 0.35
CA GLU A 250 34.59 18.92 0.44
C GLU A 250 34.11 19.47 1.80
N MET A 251 32.98 18.96 2.30
CA MET A 251 32.49 19.31 3.65
C MET A 251 33.50 18.91 4.71
N LEU A 252 34.08 17.71 4.62
CA LEU A 252 35.10 17.24 5.56
C LEU A 252 36.32 18.17 5.59
N ALA A 253 36.86 18.54 4.42
CA ALA A 253 38.02 19.43 4.35
C ALA A 253 37.75 20.78 5.05
N LYS A 254 36.56 21.35 4.88
CA LYS A 254 36.14 22.58 5.58
C LYS A 254 35.99 22.35 7.09
N ILE A 255 35.39 21.23 7.49
CA ILE A 255 35.25 20.86 8.91
C ILE A 255 36.63 20.78 9.58
N GLU A 256 37.61 20.14 8.94
CA GLU A 256 38.95 19.98 9.49
C GLU A 256 39.71 21.30 9.60
N ASN A 257 39.57 22.18 8.61
CA ASN A 257 40.13 23.53 8.68
C ASN A 257 39.53 24.33 9.85
N GLU A 258 38.21 24.32 10.01
CA GLU A 258 37.56 25.01 11.13
C GLU A 258 37.96 24.43 12.50
N LEU A 259 38.15 23.11 12.60
CA LEU A 259 38.61 22.45 13.83
C LEU A 259 40.03 22.87 14.25
N GLN A 260 40.91 23.21 13.30
CA GLN A 260 42.26 23.69 13.62
C GLN A 260 42.24 24.97 14.47
N LYS A 261 41.20 25.79 14.38
CA LYS A 261 41.04 27.02 15.17
C LYS A 261 40.78 26.75 16.66
N PHE A 262 40.40 25.53 17.02
CA PHE A 262 40.17 25.09 18.40
C PHE A 262 41.36 24.31 18.97
N THR A 263 42.30 23.90 18.12
CA THR A 263 43.49 23.18 18.54
C THR A 263 44.55 24.21 18.94
N LYS A 264 44.77 24.39 20.24
CA LYS A 264 45.87 25.23 20.78
C LYS A 264 47.20 24.49 20.78
#